data_AF-A0A848XQ25-F1
#
_entry.id   AF-A0A848XQ25-F1
#
_cell.length_a   1.000
_cell.length_b   1.000
_cell.length_c   1.000
_cell.angle_alpha   90.00
_cell.angle_beta   90.00
_cell.angle_gamma   90.00
#
_symmetry.space_group_name_H-M   'P 1'
#
loop_
_entity.id
_entity.type
_entity.pdbx_description
1 polymer ?
#
loop_
_entity_poly.entity_id
_entity_poly.type
_entity_poly.pdbx_seq_one_letter_code
_entity_poly.pdbx_strand_id
1 'polypeptide(L)'
;MHTVRPTRVPSALRSAALRGFTLPIAAAALVCSSCQPATVAQSEEAENEPGWRWSDERVESTVNAVRAGRNLQPESWPGGARVAVLLSFDVDNETVTGLRFGDATVGSLSQGQYGARVALPRVVDLLEVKGIPASFFVPAWSFRLNPHQVDLIQAAGHHEIAVHGWIHELNSSLEADEERALLERAVS
;
A
#
# COMPACT_ATOMS: atom_id res chain seq x y z
N MET A 1 8.27 24.09 40.29
CA MET A 1 8.60 25.52 40.06
C MET A 1 10.09 25.71 40.34
N HIS A 2 10.92 25.48 39.32
CA HIS A 2 12.38 25.66 39.39
C HIS A 2 12.81 26.31 38.08
N THR A 3 13.12 27.60 38.16
CA THR A 3 13.53 28.47 37.06
C THR A 3 15.05 28.58 37.06
N VAL A 4 15.70 28.01 36.05
CA VAL A 4 17.14 28.16 35.82
C VAL A 4 17.36 29.43 34.97
N ARG A 5 18.09 30.40 35.52
CA ARG A 5 18.52 31.64 34.83
C ARG A 5 19.73 31.38 33.91
N PRO A 6 19.86 32.11 32.78
CA PRO A 6 21.01 31.98 31.88
C PRO A 6 22.20 32.83 32.35
N THR A 7 23.42 32.27 32.27
CA THR A 7 24.68 32.98 32.50
C THR A 7 25.17 33.70 31.24
N ARG A 8 25.50 34.98 31.40
CA ARG A 8 26.05 35.89 30.39
C ARG A 8 27.51 35.60 30.06
N VAL A 9 27.83 35.82 28.79
CA VAL A 9 29.17 35.92 28.17
C VAL A 9 29.90 37.18 28.65
N PRO A 10 31.24 37.16 28.83
CA PRO A 10 32.06 38.36 28.73
C PRO A 10 32.79 38.44 27.38
N SER A 11 32.64 39.61 26.76
CA SER A 11 33.40 40.06 25.61
C SER A 11 34.83 40.44 26.02
N ALA A 12 35.80 40.17 25.13
CA ALA A 12 37.07 40.86 25.13
C ALA A 12 37.42 41.24 23.68
N LEU A 13 37.25 42.54 23.42
CA LEU A 13 37.85 43.25 22.30
C LEU A 13 39.37 43.08 22.30
N ARG A 14 39.96 42.93 21.11
CA ARG A 14 41.18 43.66 20.74
C ARG A 14 41.25 43.83 19.23
N SER A 15 41.21 45.10 18.85
CA SER A 15 41.46 45.66 17.53
C SER A 15 42.93 45.49 17.15
N ALA A 16 43.20 45.12 15.90
CA ALA A 16 44.42 45.50 15.22
C ALA A 16 44.10 45.73 13.73
N ALA A 17 44.59 46.86 13.26
CA ALA A 17 44.22 47.55 12.04
C ALA A 17 45.10 47.19 10.83
N LEU A 18 44.46 47.25 9.66
CA LEU A 18 44.95 47.65 8.33
C LEU A 18 46.15 46.94 7.68
N ARG A 19 45.89 46.42 6.46
CA ARG A 19 46.51 46.71 5.13
C ARG A 19 45.98 45.62 4.19
N GLY A 20 45.19 45.90 3.14
CA GLY A 20 45.42 46.85 2.08
C GLY A 20 46.09 46.14 0.90
N PHE A 21 45.36 45.30 0.17
CA PHE A 21 45.72 44.83 -1.18
C PHE A 21 44.46 44.57 -2.01
N THR A 22 44.14 45.51 -2.88
CA THR A 22 43.25 45.37 -4.03
C THR A 22 44.01 44.68 -5.15
N LEU A 23 43.46 43.61 -5.72
CA LEU A 23 43.77 43.11 -7.07
C LEU A 23 42.51 42.47 -7.68
N PRO A 24 42.40 42.47 -9.02
CA PRO A 24 41.15 42.68 -9.74
C PRO A 24 40.34 41.40 -9.97
N ILE A 25 39.04 41.61 -10.13
CA ILE A 25 38.04 40.64 -10.60
C ILE A 25 38.44 40.20 -12.01
N ALA A 26 38.85 38.94 -12.16
CA ALA A 26 38.91 38.25 -13.43
C ALA A 26 37.82 37.17 -13.44
N ALA A 27 36.69 37.49 -14.07
CA ALA A 27 35.62 36.56 -14.37
C ALA A 27 36.09 35.61 -15.49
N ALA A 28 36.62 34.44 -15.11
CA ALA A 28 36.78 33.33 -16.03
C ALA A 28 35.44 32.56 -16.06
N ALA A 29 34.61 32.90 -17.04
CA ALA A 29 33.47 32.07 -17.42
C ALA A 29 34.02 30.74 -17.98
N LEU A 30 34.17 29.75 -17.11
CA LEU A 30 34.33 28.37 -17.55
C LEU A 30 32.99 27.97 -18.17
N VAL A 31 32.97 27.89 -19.50
CA VAL A 31 31.86 27.33 -20.25
C VAL A 31 31.64 25.91 -19.74
N CYS A 32 30.58 25.73 -18.96
CA CYS A 32 30.07 24.45 -18.56
C CYS A 32 29.72 23.71 -19.85
N SER A 33 30.58 22.80 -20.29
CA SER A 33 30.33 21.93 -21.44
C SER A 33 29.18 21.01 -21.05
N SER A 34 27.98 21.47 -21.38
CA SER A 34 26.76 20.70 -21.61
C SER A 34 26.77 19.29 -21.04
N CYS A 35 26.36 19.14 -19.77
CA CYS A 35 25.69 17.93 -19.34
C CYS A 35 24.39 17.83 -20.16
N GLN A 36 24.44 17.16 -21.31
CA GLN A 36 23.23 16.76 -22.01
C GLN A 36 22.45 15.79 -21.12
N PRO A 37 21.13 15.94 -20.96
CA PRO A 37 20.29 14.93 -20.34
C PRO A 37 20.10 13.79 -21.34
N ALA A 38 21.14 13.02 -21.63
CA ALA A 38 21.09 11.90 -22.56
C ALA A 38 20.50 10.63 -21.91
N THR A 39 20.23 10.65 -20.60
CA THR A 39 19.89 9.43 -19.84
C THR A 39 18.41 9.06 -19.91
N VAL A 40 17.49 10.02 -20.15
CA VAL A 40 16.03 9.75 -20.10
C VAL A 40 15.46 9.36 -21.48
N ALA A 41 15.94 9.98 -22.56
CA ALA A 41 15.43 9.68 -23.91
C ALA A 41 15.91 8.30 -24.43
N GLN A 42 17.12 7.87 -24.04
CA GLN A 42 17.66 6.57 -24.46
C GLN A 42 16.99 5.38 -23.74
N SER A 43 16.47 5.58 -22.53
CA SER A 43 15.70 4.55 -21.81
C SER A 43 14.31 4.33 -22.42
N GLU A 44 13.63 5.40 -22.85
CA GLU A 44 12.28 5.30 -23.44
C GLU A 44 12.28 4.68 -24.84
N GLU A 45 13.30 4.96 -25.68
CA GLU A 45 13.44 4.31 -26.99
C GLU A 45 13.80 2.83 -26.88
N ALA A 46 14.59 2.44 -25.88
CA ALA A 46 14.96 1.04 -25.62
C ALA A 46 13.78 0.20 -25.06
N GLU A 47 12.89 0.82 -24.28
CA GLU A 47 11.68 0.17 -23.76
C GLU A 47 10.63 -0.11 -24.86
N ASN A 48 10.54 0.76 -25.87
CA ASN A 48 9.55 0.65 -26.95
C ASN A 48 10.02 -0.08 -28.22
N GLU A 49 11.21 -0.70 -28.18
CA GLU A 49 11.72 -1.48 -29.31
C GLU A 49 10.87 -2.75 -29.56
N PRO A 50 10.51 -3.08 -30.81
CA PRO A 50 9.72 -4.28 -31.09
C PRO A 50 10.50 -5.57 -30.80
N GLY A 51 9.83 -6.57 -30.24
CA GLY A 51 10.46 -7.76 -29.66
C GLY A 51 11.36 -8.61 -30.57
N TRP A 52 11.26 -8.49 -31.90
CA TRP A 52 12.16 -9.20 -32.84
C TRP A 52 13.59 -8.65 -32.85
N ARG A 53 13.83 -7.51 -32.22
CA ARG A 53 15.17 -6.94 -32.02
C ARG A 53 15.77 -7.24 -30.65
N TRP A 54 14.98 -7.82 -29.74
CA TRP A 54 15.44 -8.12 -28.40
C TRP A 54 16.40 -9.32 -28.41
N SER A 55 17.32 -9.37 -27.44
CA SER A 55 18.09 -10.57 -27.18
C SER A 55 17.20 -11.69 -26.64
N ASP A 56 17.59 -12.94 -26.86
CA ASP A 56 16.90 -14.11 -26.29
C ASP A 56 16.75 -13.99 -24.76
N GLU A 57 17.78 -13.50 -24.07
CA GLU A 57 17.74 -13.26 -22.62
C GLU A 57 16.68 -12.22 -22.21
N ARG A 58 16.54 -11.11 -22.97
CA ARG A 58 15.50 -10.11 -22.70
C ARG A 58 14.11 -10.70 -22.93
N VAL A 59 13.92 -11.49 -23.99
CA VAL A 59 12.65 -12.17 -24.26
C VAL A 59 12.31 -13.14 -23.12
N GLU A 60 13.26 -13.99 -22.73
CA GLU A 60 13.06 -14.98 -21.66
C GLU A 60 12.77 -14.32 -20.31
N SER A 61 13.58 -13.36 -19.89
CA SER A 61 13.39 -12.66 -18.60
C SER A 61 12.07 -11.92 -18.53
N THR A 62 11.65 -11.25 -19.62
CA THR A 62 10.37 -10.55 -19.69
C THR A 62 9.20 -11.51 -19.51
N VAL A 63 9.20 -12.64 -20.20
CA VAL A 63 8.12 -13.64 -20.07
C VAL A 63 8.19 -14.32 -18.70
N ASN A 64 9.40 -14.63 -18.20
CA ASN A 64 9.58 -15.31 -16.93
C ASN A 64 9.20 -14.45 -15.72
N ALA A 65 9.21 -13.12 -15.84
CA ALA A 65 8.70 -12.21 -14.81
C ALA A 65 7.21 -12.41 -14.50
N VAL A 66 6.43 -12.93 -15.45
CA VAL A 66 4.97 -13.16 -15.31
C VAL A 66 4.56 -14.61 -15.53
N ARG A 67 5.51 -15.51 -15.80
CA ARG A 67 5.22 -16.91 -16.12
C ARG A 67 4.59 -17.59 -14.90
N ALA A 68 3.41 -18.17 -15.10
CA ALA A 68 2.83 -19.08 -14.11
C ALA A 68 3.84 -20.20 -13.84
N GLY A 69 4.26 -20.35 -12.58
CA GLY A 69 5.25 -21.33 -12.17
C GLY A 69 4.78 -22.78 -12.32
N ARG A 70 5.39 -23.70 -11.57
CA ARG A 70 4.96 -25.11 -11.57
C ARG A 70 3.49 -25.24 -11.18
N ASN A 71 2.81 -26.25 -11.73
CA ASN A 71 1.47 -26.61 -11.29
C ASN A 71 1.48 -26.98 -9.79
N LEU A 72 0.60 -26.36 -9.00
CA LEU A 72 0.42 -26.62 -7.57
C LEU A 72 -0.83 -27.46 -7.28
N GLN A 73 -1.51 -27.96 -8.32
CA GLN A 73 -2.65 -28.86 -8.18
C GLN A 73 -2.23 -30.13 -7.42
N PRO A 74 -2.91 -30.49 -6.32
CA PRO A 74 -2.64 -31.73 -5.63
C PRO A 74 -3.03 -32.94 -6.49
N GLU A 75 -2.42 -34.10 -6.26
CA GLU A 75 -2.80 -35.35 -6.93
C GLU A 75 -4.28 -35.70 -6.69
N SER A 76 -4.80 -35.40 -5.50
CA SER A 76 -6.22 -35.55 -5.16
C SER A 76 -6.64 -34.56 -4.08
N TRP A 77 -7.88 -34.07 -4.14
CA TRP A 77 -8.48 -33.29 -3.07
C TRP A 77 -8.95 -34.20 -1.91
N PRO A 78 -9.09 -33.66 -0.68
CA PRO A 78 -9.64 -34.40 0.45
C PRO A 78 -10.94 -35.12 0.12
N GLY A 79 -11.12 -36.34 0.63
CA GLY A 79 -12.33 -37.14 0.40
C GLY A 79 -12.54 -37.59 -1.04
N GLY A 80 -11.54 -37.49 -1.92
CA GLY A 80 -11.68 -37.84 -3.34
C GLY A 80 -12.48 -36.82 -4.14
N ALA A 81 -12.62 -35.59 -3.64
CA ALA A 81 -13.30 -34.52 -4.35
C ALA A 81 -12.60 -34.20 -5.69
N ARG A 82 -13.39 -33.77 -6.68
CA ARG A 82 -12.89 -33.41 -8.02
C ARG A 82 -12.46 -31.96 -8.12
N VAL A 83 -12.99 -31.11 -7.27
CA VAL A 83 -12.78 -29.66 -7.25
C VAL A 83 -12.84 -29.17 -5.81
N ALA A 84 -12.04 -28.16 -5.50
CA ALA A 84 -12.20 -27.36 -4.30
C ALA A 84 -12.97 -26.08 -4.67
N VAL A 85 -14.01 -25.76 -3.90
CA VAL A 85 -14.76 -24.51 -4.03
C VAL A 85 -14.52 -23.71 -2.76
N LEU A 86 -14.08 -22.47 -2.91
CA LEU A 86 -13.86 -21.54 -1.81
C LEU A 86 -14.84 -20.38 -1.98
N LEU A 87 -15.60 -20.09 -0.93
CA LEU A 87 -16.44 -18.91 -0.87
C LEU A 87 -15.75 -17.87 0.00
N SER A 88 -15.61 -16.67 -0.54
CA SER A 88 -15.06 -15.53 0.16
C SER A 88 -15.97 -14.32 0.07
N PHE A 89 -15.92 -13.47 1.10
CA PHE A 89 -16.72 -12.27 1.20
C PHE A 89 -15.88 -11.12 1.73
N ASP A 90 -15.99 -9.97 1.07
CA ASP A 90 -15.33 -8.74 1.50
C ASP A 90 -16.29 -7.94 2.39
N VAL A 91 -15.86 -7.62 3.61
CA VAL A 91 -16.66 -6.93 4.63
C VAL A 91 -16.27 -5.45 4.67
N ASP A 92 -16.37 -4.80 3.50
CA ASP A 92 -15.78 -3.48 3.30
C ASP A 92 -16.60 -2.34 3.86
N ASN A 93 -17.92 -2.48 3.88
CA ASN A 93 -18.86 -1.46 4.34
C ASN A 93 -18.51 -0.05 3.78
N GLU A 94 -18.29 0.94 4.63
CA GLU A 94 -17.94 2.32 4.25
C GLU A 94 -16.53 2.48 3.68
N THR A 95 -15.65 1.48 3.84
CA THR A 95 -14.26 1.60 3.42
C THR A 95 -14.11 1.59 1.89
N VAL A 96 -14.84 0.69 1.21
CA VAL A 96 -14.81 0.60 -0.26
C VAL A 96 -15.56 1.75 -0.95
N THR A 97 -16.66 2.23 -0.36
CA THR A 97 -17.43 3.35 -0.88
C THR A 97 -17.22 4.60 -0.05
N GLY A 98 -16.40 5.51 -0.58
CA GLY A 98 -16.22 6.85 -0.03
C GLY A 98 -14.94 6.98 0.78
N LEU A 99 -14.78 6.24 1.89
CA LEU A 99 -13.66 6.48 2.81
C LEU A 99 -12.28 6.29 2.18
N ARG A 100 -12.03 5.20 1.42
CA ARG A 100 -10.75 4.99 0.73
C ARG A 100 -10.39 6.10 -0.27
N PHE A 101 -11.39 6.81 -0.78
CA PHE A 101 -11.22 7.87 -1.77
C PHE A 101 -11.32 9.28 -1.18
N GLY A 102 -11.63 9.40 0.12
CA GLY A 102 -11.92 10.68 0.76
C GLY A 102 -13.26 11.32 0.36
N ASP A 103 -14.16 10.58 -0.30
CA ASP A 103 -15.45 11.07 -0.80
C ASP A 103 -16.64 10.43 -0.05
N ALA A 104 -16.70 10.70 1.26
CA ALA A 104 -17.67 10.12 2.18
C ALA A 104 -19.06 10.80 2.08
N THR A 105 -19.73 10.65 0.94
CA THR A 105 -21.10 11.16 0.75
C THR A 105 -22.12 10.39 1.59
N VAL A 106 -23.25 11.02 1.93
CA VAL A 106 -24.36 10.37 2.65
C VAL A 106 -24.83 9.09 1.94
N GLY A 107 -24.86 9.09 0.61
CA GLY A 107 -25.23 7.93 -0.19
C GLY A 107 -24.24 6.77 -0.02
N SER A 108 -22.94 7.04 -0.15
CA SER A 108 -21.88 6.03 -0.01
C SER A 108 -21.85 5.43 1.40
N LEU A 109 -21.98 6.26 2.44
CA LEU A 109 -22.00 5.79 3.82
C LEU A 109 -23.27 4.99 4.13
N SER A 110 -24.42 5.38 3.57
CA SER A 110 -25.68 4.63 3.71
C SER A 110 -25.59 3.22 3.10
N GLN A 111 -24.88 3.06 1.98
CA GLN A 111 -24.61 1.74 1.39
C GLN A 111 -23.75 0.87 2.31
N GLY A 112 -22.65 1.42 2.86
CA GLY A 112 -21.81 0.73 3.83
C GLY A 112 -22.60 0.28 5.07
N GLN A 113 -23.48 1.15 5.57
CA GLN A 113 -24.37 0.83 6.70
C GLN A 113 -25.31 -0.35 6.41
N TYR A 114 -25.81 -0.49 5.19
CA TYR A 114 -26.60 -1.66 4.80
C TYR A 114 -25.76 -2.94 4.83
N GLY A 115 -24.54 -2.86 4.31
CA GLY A 115 -23.56 -3.96 4.34
C GLY A 115 -23.39 -4.50 5.76
N ALA A 116 -23.09 -3.60 6.70
CA ALA A 116 -22.82 -3.96 8.08
C ALA A 116 -24.06 -4.48 8.83
N ARG A 117 -25.20 -3.77 8.69
CA ARG A 117 -26.37 -4.00 9.54
C ARG A 117 -27.34 -5.06 9.02
N VAL A 118 -27.35 -5.31 7.71
CA VAL A 118 -28.39 -6.13 7.06
C VAL A 118 -27.78 -7.23 6.19
N ALA A 119 -26.80 -6.89 5.34
CA ALA A 119 -26.27 -7.85 4.38
C ALA A 119 -25.45 -8.96 5.05
N LEU A 120 -24.48 -8.59 5.90
CA LEU A 120 -23.59 -9.58 6.54
C LEU A 120 -24.37 -10.62 7.38
N PRO A 121 -25.31 -10.24 8.27
CA PRO A 121 -26.11 -11.23 9.00
C PRO A 121 -26.83 -12.23 8.10
N ARG A 122 -27.42 -11.76 6.99
CA ARG A 122 -28.13 -12.64 6.05
C ARG A 122 -27.21 -13.63 5.34
N VAL A 123 -25.99 -13.19 5.01
CA VAL A 123 -24.99 -14.04 4.36
C VAL A 123 -24.52 -15.12 5.35
N VAL A 124 -24.15 -14.73 6.57
CA VAL A 124 -23.72 -15.66 7.62
C VAL A 124 -24.84 -16.66 7.92
N ASP A 125 -26.07 -16.19 8.15
CA ASP A 125 -27.23 -17.06 8.41
C ASP A 125 -27.45 -18.09 7.29
N LEU A 126 -27.29 -17.68 6.03
CA LEU A 126 -27.44 -18.59 4.90
C LEU A 126 -26.34 -19.65 4.86
N LEU A 127 -25.08 -19.26 5.10
CA LEU A 127 -23.95 -20.17 5.15
C LEU A 127 -24.14 -21.20 6.26
N GLU A 128 -24.63 -20.77 7.43
CA GLU A 128 -24.94 -21.64 8.55
C GLU A 128 -26.06 -22.63 8.23
N VAL A 129 -27.16 -22.16 7.62
CA VAL A 129 -28.25 -23.03 7.17
C VAL A 129 -27.75 -24.09 6.18
N LYS A 130 -26.68 -23.80 5.42
CA LYS A 130 -26.09 -24.73 4.46
C LYS A 130 -24.90 -25.51 5.02
N GLY A 131 -24.40 -25.20 6.21
CA GLY A 131 -23.18 -25.79 6.77
C GLY A 131 -21.95 -25.57 5.88
N ILE A 132 -21.83 -24.40 5.25
CA ILE A 132 -20.75 -24.08 4.32
C ILE A 132 -19.74 -23.15 5.00
N PRO A 133 -18.49 -23.57 5.20
CA PRO A 133 -17.44 -22.67 5.68
C PRO A 133 -17.07 -21.65 4.59
N ALA A 134 -16.59 -20.49 5.02
CA ALA A 134 -16.24 -19.37 4.15
C ALA A 134 -15.15 -18.50 4.80
N SER A 135 -14.45 -17.72 3.98
CA SER A 135 -13.43 -16.77 4.43
C SER A 135 -13.95 -15.34 4.28
N PHE A 136 -13.84 -14.54 5.35
CA PHE A 136 -14.27 -13.14 5.37
C PHE A 136 -13.05 -12.23 5.42
N PHE A 137 -12.91 -11.37 4.42
CA PHE A 137 -11.84 -10.40 4.30
C PHE A 137 -12.32 -9.08 4.89
N VAL A 138 -11.71 -8.65 6.01
CA VAL A 138 -12.20 -7.51 6.80
C VAL A 138 -11.15 -6.39 6.85
N PRO A 139 -11.44 -5.20 6.29
CA PRO A 139 -10.59 -4.04 6.52
C PRO A 139 -10.59 -3.63 7.99
N ALA A 140 -9.44 -3.17 8.50
CA ALA A 140 -9.32 -2.80 9.91
C ALA A 140 -10.31 -1.71 10.33
N TRP A 141 -10.59 -0.73 9.47
CA TRP A 141 -11.62 0.29 9.73
C TRP A 141 -13.05 -0.24 9.71
N SER A 142 -13.38 -1.21 8.84
CA SER A 142 -14.70 -1.84 8.85
C SER A 142 -14.96 -2.50 10.20
N PHE A 143 -13.97 -3.25 10.71
CA PHE A 143 -14.02 -3.85 12.04
C PHE A 143 -14.14 -2.79 13.14
N ARG A 144 -13.32 -1.73 13.11
CA ARG A 144 -13.36 -0.66 14.13
C ARG A 144 -14.71 0.07 14.19
N LEU A 145 -15.36 0.26 13.04
CA LEU A 145 -16.67 0.91 12.96
C LEU A 145 -17.80 -0.02 13.42
N ASN A 146 -17.68 -1.31 13.15
CA ASN A 146 -18.73 -2.30 13.42
C ASN A 146 -18.16 -3.58 14.06
N PRO A 147 -17.65 -3.51 15.32
CA PRO A 147 -16.90 -4.61 15.94
C PRO A 147 -17.71 -5.92 16.09
N HIS A 148 -19.03 -5.80 16.26
CA HIS A 148 -19.95 -6.94 16.38
C HIS A 148 -19.98 -7.85 15.13
N GLN A 149 -19.52 -7.37 13.96
CA GLN A 149 -19.48 -8.17 12.74
C GLN A 149 -18.53 -9.36 12.87
N VAL A 150 -17.40 -9.17 13.55
CA VAL A 150 -16.42 -10.24 13.78
C VAL A 150 -16.99 -11.30 14.72
N ASP A 151 -17.68 -10.88 15.79
CA ASP A 151 -18.34 -11.80 16.72
C ASP A 151 -19.40 -12.64 15.99
N LEU A 152 -20.19 -12.01 15.13
CA LEU A 152 -21.20 -12.67 14.29
C LEU A 152 -20.55 -13.74 13.38
N ILE A 153 -19.46 -13.41 12.69
CA ILE A 153 -18.75 -14.35 11.80
C ILE A 153 -18.13 -15.50 12.61
N GLN A 154 -17.51 -15.21 13.77
CA GLN A 154 -16.86 -16.23 14.57
C GLN A 154 -17.81 -17.16 15.32
N ALA A 155 -19.08 -16.76 15.52
CA ALA A 155 -20.05 -17.52 16.30
C ALA A 155 -20.21 -18.98 15.85
N ALA A 156 -20.05 -19.26 14.55
CA ALA A 156 -20.13 -20.61 13.99
C ALA A 156 -18.87 -21.47 14.24
N GLY A 157 -17.72 -20.83 14.48
CA GLY A 157 -16.45 -21.50 14.76
C GLY A 157 -15.72 -22.13 13.55
N HIS A 158 -16.30 -22.07 12.34
CA HIS A 158 -15.70 -22.62 11.11
C HIS A 158 -15.42 -21.58 10.02
N HIS A 159 -15.73 -20.31 10.26
CA HIS A 159 -15.42 -19.24 9.33
C HIS A 159 -14.01 -18.71 9.57
N GLU A 160 -13.30 -18.40 8.49
CA GLU A 160 -12.00 -17.75 8.53
C GLU A 160 -12.18 -16.23 8.48
N ILE A 161 -11.37 -15.48 9.22
CA ILE A 161 -11.26 -14.04 9.10
C ILE A 161 -9.85 -13.71 8.63
N ALA A 162 -9.78 -13.01 7.50
CA ALA A 162 -8.56 -12.61 6.84
C ALA A 162 -8.44 -11.08 6.77
N VAL A 163 -7.21 -10.61 6.69
CA VAL A 163 -6.86 -9.19 6.63
C VAL A 163 -7.21 -8.63 5.25
N HIS A 164 -7.83 -7.46 5.21
CA HIS A 164 -8.20 -6.79 3.96
C HIS A 164 -7.80 -5.31 3.95
N GLY A 165 -6.55 -5.05 4.35
CA GLY A 165 -5.98 -3.71 4.42
C GLY A 165 -6.46 -2.89 5.61
N TRP A 166 -5.98 -1.66 5.68
CA TRP A 166 -6.31 -0.73 6.75
C TRP A 166 -7.69 -0.10 6.53
N ILE A 167 -7.93 0.43 5.34
CA ILE A 167 -9.14 1.17 4.94
C ILE A 167 -9.61 0.80 3.52
N HIS A 168 -9.24 -0.38 3.03
CA HIS A 168 -9.46 -0.78 1.63
C HIS A 168 -8.75 0.15 0.64
N GLU A 169 -7.51 0.52 0.96
CA GLU A 169 -6.62 1.31 0.11
C GLU A 169 -6.38 0.66 -1.27
N LEU A 170 -6.03 1.48 -2.27
CA LEU A 170 -5.58 0.98 -3.57
C LEU A 170 -4.08 0.68 -3.50
N ASN A 171 -3.72 -0.55 -3.17
CA ASN A 171 -2.32 -0.95 -2.98
C ASN A 171 -1.40 -0.59 -4.15
N SER A 172 -1.90 -0.68 -5.39
CA SER A 172 -1.13 -0.33 -6.60
C SER A 172 -0.78 1.16 -6.71
N SER A 173 -1.37 2.01 -5.88
CA SER A 173 -1.09 3.46 -5.82
C SER A 173 -0.18 3.86 -4.66
N LEU A 174 0.23 2.91 -3.82
CA LEU A 174 1.04 3.15 -2.65
C LEU A 174 2.51 2.86 -2.91
N GLU A 175 3.37 3.63 -2.24
CA GLU A 175 4.78 3.28 -2.11
C GLU A 175 4.94 2.08 -1.15
N ALA A 176 5.95 1.25 -1.38
CA ALA A 176 6.12 -0.02 -0.66
C ALA A 176 6.21 0.12 0.87
N ASP A 177 6.83 1.18 1.38
CA ASP A 177 6.94 1.42 2.82
C ASP A 177 5.61 1.88 3.43
N GLU A 178 4.78 2.60 2.68
CA GLU A 178 3.44 3.00 3.11
C GLU A 178 2.49 1.81 3.12
N GLU A 179 2.50 0.99 2.06
CA GLU A 179 1.72 -0.26 2.02
C GLU A 179 2.07 -1.17 3.20
N ARG A 180 3.38 -1.35 3.50
CA ARG A 180 3.82 -2.14 4.65
C ARG A 180 3.29 -1.58 5.97
N ALA A 181 3.44 -0.27 6.18
CA ALA A 181 2.99 0.37 7.42
C ALA A 181 1.47 0.25 7.63
N LEU A 182 0.68 0.36 6.55
CA LEU A 182 -0.77 0.17 6.60
C LEU A 182 -1.14 -1.28 6.92
N LEU A 183 -0.46 -2.25 6.31
CA LEU A 183 -0.69 -3.67 6.59
C LEU A 183 -0.33 -4.03 8.04
N GLU A 184 0.82 -3.57 8.54
CA GLU A 184 1.24 -3.76 9.94
C GLU A 184 0.19 -3.20 10.91
N ARG A 185 -0.36 -2.02 10.59
CA ARG A 185 -1.41 -1.38 11.38
C ARG A 185 -2.75 -2.13 11.31
N ALA A 186 -3.04 -2.79 10.19
CA ALA A 186 -4.26 -3.55 10.02
C ALA A 186 -4.28 -4.85 10.85
N VAL A 187 -3.11 -5.44 11.10
CA VAL A 187 -2.96 -6.70 11.86
C VAL A 187 -2.64 -6.51 13.35
N SER A 188 -2.40 -5.27 13.79
CA SER A 188 -2.09 -4.90 15.17
C SER A 188 -3.33 -4.53 15.97
#